data_AF-A0A2G9TI57-F1
#
_entry.id   AF-A0A2G9TI57-F1
#
_cell.length_a   1.000
_cell.length_b   1.000
_cell.length_c   1.000
_cell.angle_alpha   90.00
_cell.angle_beta   90.00
_cell.angle_gamma   90.00
#
_symmetry.space_group_name_H-M   'P 1'
#
loop_
_entity.id
_entity.type
_entity.pdbx_description
1 polymer ?
#
loop_
_entity_poly.entity_id
_entity_poly.type
_entity_poly.pdbx_seq_one_letter_code
_entity_poly.pdbx_strand_id
1 'polypeptide(L)'
;QRRSDIEAEIAQRTADEALREAIAPVSNRLAQLVNDADRLLGDAEGVPAQYRPSAEELSSECKKAVELLRNAPKTHPSVETLEIALSSAENMIPVLEDRANNWDEFVKVRDEADVELDKLRQPLDEVLAKPRRTINDAKLDFDVISVERQKSHILDGKVRRLEELSELLDPLNSTYADVRFIDADVEQTAQQYDDVLNELSSEIEDESLIHNFVDQFVSEMNAICESLAKEATKETIENIEQFQ
;
A
#
# COMPACT_ATOMS: atom_id res chain seq x y z
N GLN A 1 75.79 -18.53 12.03
CA GLN A 1 74.96 -19.01 10.89
C GLN A 1 73.84 -19.92 11.35
N ARG A 2 73.99 -21.25 11.43
CA ARG A 2 72.86 -22.19 11.63
C ARG A 2 71.87 -21.84 12.75
N ARG A 3 72.34 -21.37 13.91
CA ARG A 3 71.46 -20.98 15.02
C ARG A 3 70.64 -19.70 14.73
N SER A 4 71.25 -18.73 14.06
CA SER A 4 70.58 -17.50 13.61
C SER A 4 69.55 -17.78 12.52
N ASP A 5 69.83 -18.75 11.65
CA ASP A 5 68.93 -19.15 10.57
C ASP A 5 67.69 -19.88 11.13
N ILE A 6 67.89 -20.73 12.14
CA ILE A 6 66.79 -21.42 12.87
C ILE A 6 65.95 -20.43 13.68
N GLU A 7 66.57 -19.46 14.37
CA GLU A 7 65.86 -18.44 15.14
C GLU A 7 65.00 -17.53 14.23
N ALA A 8 65.50 -17.18 13.03
CA ALA A 8 64.75 -16.43 12.03
C ALA A 8 63.57 -17.25 11.46
N GLU A 9 63.75 -18.54 11.19
CA GLU A 9 62.69 -19.42 10.70
C GLU A 9 61.57 -19.61 11.75
N ILE A 10 61.91 -19.74 13.03
CA ILE A 10 60.93 -19.82 14.13
C ILE A 10 60.14 -18.51 14.25
N ALA A 11 60.83 -17.36 14.17
CA ALA A 11 60.18 -16.05 14.23
C ALA A 11 59.21 -15.85 13.06
N GLN A 12 59.59 -16.27 11.84
CA GLN A 12 58.73 -16.20 10.67
C GLN A 12 57.48 -17.08 10.82
N ARG A 13 57.63 -18.34 11.23
CA ARG A 13 56.49 -19.24 11.47
C ARG A 13 55.53 -18.72 12.54
N THR A 14 56.08 -18.09 13.58
CA THR A 14 55.28 -17.49 14.66
C THR A 14 54.50 -16.27 14.15
N ALA A 15 55.10 -15.45 13.30
CA ALA A 15 54.42 -14.33 12.66
C ALA A 15 53.33 -14.79 11.68
N ASP A 16 53.58 -15.85 10.91
CA ASP A 16 52.59 -16.43 9.98
C ASP A 16 51.38 -17.01 10.74
N GLU A 17 51.60 -17.75 11.83
CA GLU A 17 50.49 -18.29 12.65
C GLU A 17 49.69 -17.16 13.33
N ALA A 18 50.37 -16.15 13.88
CA ALA A 18 49.70 -15.00 14.48
C ALA A 18 48.85 -14.21 13.45
N LEU A 19 49.34 -14.08 12.21
CA LEU A 19 48.58 -13.48 11.12
C LEU A 19 47.34 -14.31 10.78
N ARG A 20 47.49 -15.64 10.71
CA ARG A 20 46.39 -16.56 10.44
C ARG A 20 45.32 -16.50 11.54
N GLU A 21 45.72 -16.49 12.81
CA GLU A 21 44.82 -16.37 13.96
C GLU A 21 44.08 -15.02 13.98
N ALA A 22 44.72 -13.94 13.52
CA ALA A 22 44.09 -12.63 13.41
C ALA A 22 43.10 -12.53 12.23
N ILE A 23 43.44 -13.13 11.08
CA ILE A 23 42.63 -13.07 9.85
C ILE A 23 41.41 -14.01 9.92
N ALA A 24 41.58 -15.22 10.43
CA ALA A 24 40.55 -16.26 10.35
C ALA A 24 39.19 -15.85 10.92
N PRO A 25 39.09 -15.16 12.08
CA PRO A 25 37.80 -14.70 12.62
C PRO A 25 37.08 -13.73 11.69
N VAL A 26 37.78 -12.73 11.14
CA VAL A 26 37.20 -11.72 10.25
C VAL A 26 36.77 -12.35 8.92
N SER A 27 37.63 -13.21 8.34
CA SER A 27 37.29 -13.93 7.11
C SER A 27 36.07 -14.82 7.28
N ASN A 28 35.98 -15.57 8.39
CA ASN A 28 34.84 -16.42 8.68
C ASN A 28 33.57 -15.59 8.93
N ARG A 29 33.68 -14.46 9.62
CA ARG A 29 32.55 -13.58 9.88
C ARG A 29 32.02 -12.95 8.59
N LEU A 30 32.88 -12.47 7.70
CA LEU A 30 32.48 -11.94 6.39
C LEU A 30 31.76 -13.01 5.56
N ALA A 31 32.33 -14.21 5.46
CA ALA A 31 31.69 -15.32 4.75
C ALA A 31 30.31 -15.67 5.36
N GLN A 32 30.20 -15.66 6.68
CA GLN A 32 28.92 -15.89 7.35
C GLN A 32 27.90 -14.78 7.01
N LEU A 33 28.29 -13.51 7.12
CA LEU A 33 27.40 -12.38 6.85
C LEU A 33 26.91 -12.35 5.40
N VAL A 34 27.78 -12.69 4.45
CA VAL A 34 27.38 -12.82 3.03
C VAL A 34 26.35 -13.94 2.87
N ASN A 35 26.57 -15.11 3.46
CA ASN A 35 25.60 -16.21 3.40
C ASN A 35 24.27 -15.85 4.09
N ASP A 36 24.31 -15.15 5.21
CA ASP A 36 23.10 -14.68 5.91
C ASP A 36 22.36 -13.63 5.06
N ALA A 37 23.07 -12.75 4.36
CA ALA A 37 22.50 -11.79 3.41
C ALA A 37 21.85 -12.48 2.19
N ASP A 38 22.54 -13.46 1.58
CA ASP A 38 21.98 -14.25 0.47
C ASP A 38 20.69 -14.96 0.89
N ARG A 39 20.67 -15.52 2.10
CA ARG A 39 19.47 -16.15 2.66
C ARG A 39 18.35 -15.14 2.87
N LEU A 40 18.66 -13.94 3.38
CA LEU A 40 17.69 -12.88 3.58
C LEU A 40 17.11 -12.37 2.25
N LEU A 41 17.93 -12.29 1.20
CA LEU A 41 17.50 -11.87 -0.14
C LEU A 41 16.64 -12.93 -0.85
N GLY A 42 16.93 -14.22 -0.62
CA GLY A 42 16.20 -15.34 -1.19
C GLY A 42 14.99 -15.83 -0.39
N ASP A 43 14.74 -15.26 0.80
CA ASP A 43 13.62 -15.66 1.66
C ASP A 43 12.35 -14.89 1.29
N ALA A 44 11.36 -15.62 0.77
CA ALA A 44 10.06 -15.07 0.39
C ALA A 44 9.26 -14.54 1.60
N GLU A 45 9.58 -15.01 2.81
CA GLU A 45 8.99 -14.55 4.07
C GLU A 45 10.02 -13.77 4.91
N GLY A 46 11.10 -13.31 4.27
CA GLY A 46 12.18 -12.55 4.89
C GLY A 46 11.68 -11.24 5.51
N VAL A 47 12.46 -10.70 6.45
CA VAL A 47 12.13 -9.45 7.14
C VAL A 47 12.86 -8.28 6.46
N PRO A 48 12.19 -7.43 5.65
CA PRO A 48 12.88 -6.43 4.84
C PRO A 48 13.60 -5.35 5.66
N ALA A 49 13.13 -5.11 6.87
CA ALA A 49 13.78 -4.20 7.83
C ALA A 49 15.21 -4.62 8.20
N GLN A 50 15.64 -5.84 7.87
CA GLN A 50 17.01 -6.32 8.13
C GLN A 50 18.00 -5.97 7.02
N TYR A 51 17.56 -5.57 5.81
CA TYR A 51 18.49 -5.29 4.70
C TYR A 51 19.54 -4.23 5.06
N ARG A 52 19.10 -3.10 5.63
CA ARG A 52 19.98 -1.99 6.03
C ARG A 52 20.92 -2.38 7.19
N PRO A 53 20.42 -2.95 8.32
CA PRO A 53 21.31 -3.49 9.36
C PRO A 53 22.35 -4.50 8.84
N SER A 54 21.97 -5.41 7.94
CA SER A 54 22.90 -6.38 7.36
C SER A 54 23.98 -5.70 6.50
N ALA A 55 23.62 -4.67 5.72
CA ALA A 55 24.58 -3.88 4.94
C ALA A 55 25.56 -3.11 5.84
N GLU A 56 25.07 -2.51 6.93
CA GLU A 56 25.88 -1.80 7.91
C GLU A 56 26.85 -2.74 8.64
N GLU A 57 26.38 -3.94 9.01
CA GLU A 57 27.21 -4.96 9.66
C GLU A 57 28.31 -5.47 8.72
N LEU A 58 27.97 -5.80 7.48
CA LEU A 58 28.95 -6.15 6.43
C LEU A 58 29.98 -5.02 6.26
N SER A 59 29.53 -3.77 6.14
CA SER A 59 30.41 -2.61 6.00
C SER A 59 31.37 -2.44 7.17
N SER A 60 30.91 -2.69 8.39
CA SER A 60 31.74 -2.65 9.60
C SER A 60 32.81 -3.74 9.59
N GLU A 61 32.47 -4.97 9.20
CA GLU A 61 33.44 -6.06 9.10
C GLU A 61 34.42 -5.88 7.94
N CYS A 62 33.98 -5.33 6.80
CA CYS A 62 34.85 -4.97 5.69
C CYS A 62 35.94 -3.98 6.11
N LYS A 63 35.60 -2.98 6.94
CA LYS A 63 36.59 -2.02 7.48
C LYS A 63 37.66 -2.73 8.32
N LYS A 64 37.27 -3.69 9.16
CA LYS A 64 38.22 -4.50 9.94
C LYS A 64 39.14 -5.33 9.03
N ALA A 65 38.60 -5.92 7.98
CA ALA A 65 39.38 -6.68 7.01
C ALA A 65 40.41 -5.78 6.29
N VAL A 66 40.01 -4.59 5.84
CA VAL A 66 40.91 -3.61 5.21
C VAL A 66 42.05 -3.19 6.15
N GLU A 67 41.75 -2.97 7.43
CA GLU A 67 42.77 -2.63 8.44
C GLU A 67 43.80 -3.76 8.62
N LEU A 68 43.35 -5.02 8.67
CA LEU A 68 44.23 -6.19 8.76
C LEU A 68 45.10 -6.34 7.51
N LEU A 69 44.55 -6.12 6.32
CA LEU A 69 45.25 -6.25 5.05
C LEU A 69 46.34 -5.18 4.85
N ARG A 70 46.19 -4.00 5.45
CA ARG A 70 47.12 -2.87 5.24
C ARG A 70 48.59 -3.20 5.51
N ASN A 71 48.85 -4.04 6.50
CA ASN A 71 50.21 -4.38 6.92
C ASN A 71 50.54 -5.88 6.68
N ALA A 72 49.66 -6.63 6.02
CA ALA A 72 49.82 -8.07 5.84
C ALA A 72 50.70 -8.40 4.62
N PRO A 73 51.52 -9.47 4.69
CA PRO A 73 52.29 -9.97 3.55
C PRO A 73 51.36 -10.55 2.47
N LYS A 74 51.32 -9.89 1.30
CA LYS A 74 50.43 -10.25 0.16
C LYS A 74 50.56 -11.69 -0.35
N THR A 75 51.67 -12.35 -0.08
CA THR A 75 51.93 -13.73 -0.53
C THR A 75 51.37 -14.79 0.41
N HIS A 76 50.77 -14.41 1.54
CA HIS A 76 50.29 -15.36 2.55
C HIS A 76 48.89 -15.89 2.18
N PRO A 77 48.62 -17.22 2.21
CA PRO A 77 47.32 -17.78 1.81
C PRO A 77 46.10 -17.24 2.58
N SER A 78 46.27 -16.89 3.86
CA SER A 78 45.20 -16.27 4.65
C SER A 78 44.83 -14.87 4.15
N VAL A 79 45.79 -14.13 3.56
CA VAL A 79 45.52 -12.82 2.96
C VAL A 79 44.65 -12.98 1.72
N GLU A 80 44.98 -13.92 0.84
CA GLU A 80 44.14 -14.25 -0.33
C GLU A 80 42.72 -14.67 0.08
N THR A 81 42.59 -15.49 1.12
CA THR A 81 41.28 -15.92 1.63
C THR A 81 40.44 -14.73 2.12
N LEU A 82 41.07 -13.80 2.85
CA LEU A 82 40.40 -12.59 3.34
C LEU A 82 40.04 -11.63 2.21
N GLU A 83 40.89 -11.47 1.19
CA GLU A 83 40.62 -10.64 0.01
C GLU A 83 39.41 -11.16 -0.78
N ILE A 84 39.26 -12.48 -0.92
CA ILE A 84 38.08 -13.10 -1.56
C ILE A 84 36.82 -12.82 -0.73
N ALA A 85 36.86 -13.05 0.58
CA ALA A 85 35.71 -12.80 1.46
C ALA A 85 35.32 -11.31 1.50
N LEU A 86 36.31 -10.42 1.53
CA LEU A 86 36.13 -8.97 1.46
C LEU A 86 35.46 -8.56 0.14
N SER A 87 35.97 -9.05 -1.00
CA SER A 87 35.39 -8.74 -2.31
C SER A 87 33.94 -9.20 -2.41
N SER A 88 33.63 -10.39 -1.87
CA SER A 88 32.25 -10.90 -1.85
C SER A 88 31.33 -10.02 -1.00
N ALA A 89 31.80 -9.56 0.16
CA ALA A 89 31.04 -8.68 1.04
C ALA A 89 30.84 -7.28 0.44
N GLU A 90 31.89 -6.70 -0.17
CA GLU A 90 31.83 -5.39 -0.84
C GLU A 90 30.83 -5.38 -2.01
N ASN A 91 30.69 -6.49 -2.73
CA ASN A 91 29.68 -6.63 -3.78
C ASN A 91 28.25 -6.81 -3.24
N MET A 92 28.10 -7.36 -2.03
CA MET A 92 26.79 -7.62 -1.41
C MET A 92 26.18 -6.36 -0.77
N ILE A 93 27.01 -5.47 -0.21
CA ILE A 93 26.56 -4.22 0.42
C ILE A 93 25.63 -3.40 -0.48
N PRO A 94 25.99 -3.02 -1.72
CA PRO A 94 25.11 -2.21 -2.57
C PRO A 94 23.80 -2.93 -2.91
N VAL A 95 23.80 -4.27 -3.04
CA VAL A 95 22.58 -5.05 -3.28
C VAL A 95 21.61 -4.91 -2.10
N LEU A 96 22.11 -5.02 -0.87
CA LEU A 96 21.30 -4.85 0.34
C LEU A 96 20.82 -3.40 0.51
N GLU A 97 21.65 -2.41 0.19
CA GLU A 97 21.28 -0.99 0.24
C GLU A 97 20.18 -0.66 -0.77
N ASP A 98 20.32 -1.11 -2.01
CA ASP A 98 19.29 -0.96 -3.06
C ASP A 98 17.99 -1.63 -2.65
N ARG A 99 18.09 -2.85 -2.08
CA ARG A 99 16.92 -3.58 -1.58
C ARG A 99 16.22 -2.85 -0.43
N ALA A 100 16.97 -2.28 0.50
CA ALA A 100 16.44 -1.47 1.59
C ALA A 100 15.73 -0.20 1.07
N ASN A 101 16.30 0.45 0.06
CA ASN A 101 15.71 1.65 -0.54
C ASN A 101 14.41 1.32 -1.29
N ASN A 102 14.37 0.22 -2.03
CA ASN A 102 13.14 -0.26 -2.69
C ASN A 102 12.05 -0.57 -1.66
N TRP A 103 12.40 -1.17 -0.52
CA TRP A 103 11.47 -1.43 0.56
C TRP A 103 10.90 -0.15 1.18
N ASP A 104 11.76 0.83 1.48
CA ASP A 104 11.32 2.12 2.03
C ASP A 104 10.38 2.85 1.05
N GLU A 105 10.66 2.79 -0.25
CA GLU A 105 9.79 3.35 -1.27
C GLU A 105 8.46 2.59 -1.35
N PHE A 106 8.47 1.25 -1.30
CA PHE A 106 7.27 0.42 -1.30
C PHE A 106 6.35 0.80 -0.14
N VAL A 107 6.87 0.83 1.09
CA VAL A 107 6.09 1.22 2.28
C VAL A 107 5.51 2.61 2.13
N LYS A 108 6.31 3.57 1.66
CA LYS A 108 5.84 4.94 1.44
C LYS A 108 4.68 4.99 0.43
N VAL A 109 4.82 4.35 -0.72
CA VAL A 109 3.77 4.37 -1.76
C VAL A 109 2.52 3.65 -1.27
N ARG A 110 2.66 2.56 -0.52
CA ARG A 110 1.56 1.80 0.07
C ARG A 110 0.78 2.65 1.06
N ASP A 111 1.48 3.25 2.03
CA ASP A 111 0.85 4.09 3.05
C ASP A 111 0.19 5.33 2.41
N GLU A 112 0.78 5.90 1.36
CA GLU A 112 0.14 6.97 0.57
C GLU A 112 -1.11 6.48 -0.18
N ALA A 113 -1.10 5.25 -0.70
CA ALA A 113 -2.26 4.66 -1.37
C ALA A 113 -3.40 4.44 -0.38
N ASP A 114 -3.12 3.89 0.80
CA ASP A 114 -4.11 3.72 1.87
C ASP A 114 -4.76 5.05 2.27
N VAL A 115 -3.95 6.10 2.44
CA VAL A 115 -4.46 7.45 2.78
C VAL A 115 -5.37 8.00 1.67
N GLU A 116 -5.01 7.83 0.40
CA GLU A 116 -5.86 8.28 -0.71
C GLU A 116 -7.14 7.43 -0.83
N LEU A 117 -7.04 6.14 -0.54
CA LEU A 117 -8.16 5.21 -0.57
C LEU A 117 -9.18 5.54 0.54
N ASP A 118 -8.71 5.83 1.76
CA ASP A 118 -9.56 6.29 2.86
C ASP A 118 -10.30 7.60 2.50
N LYS A 119 -9.61 8.54 1.83
CA LYS A 119 -10.26 9.78 1.35
C LYS A 119 -11.33 9.50 0.30
N LEU A 120 -11.12 8.52 -0.57
CA LEU A 120 -12.12 8.09 -1.55
C LEU A 120 -13.29 7.36 -0.89
N ARG A 121 -13.11 6.70 0.25
CA ARG A 121 -14.19 6.02 0.97
C ARG A 121 -15.06 6.98 1.79
N GLN A 122 -14.47 8.05 2.33
CA GLN A 122 -15.17 8.97 3.23
C GLN A 122 -16.49 9.53 2.65
N PRO A 123 -16.58 10.02 1.39
CA PRO A 123 -17.84 10.49 0.82
C PRO A 123 -18.91 9.39 0.72
N LEU A 124 -18.51 8.15 0.42
CA LEU A 124 -19.40 7.00 0.38
C LEU A 124 -19.97 6.72 1.76
N ASP A 125 -19.11 6.67 2.78
CA ASP A 125 -19.53 6.44 4.16
C ASP A 125 -20.49 7.52 4.66
N GLU A 126 -20.22 8.78 4.34
CA GLU A 126 -21.09 9.92 4.68
C GLU A 126 -22.47 9.82 4.02
N VAL A 127 -22.55 9.33 2.78
CA VAL A 127 -23.79 9.15 2.03
C VAL A 127 -24.56 7.91 2.49
N LEU A 128 -23.88 6.81 2.78
CA LEU A 128 -24.47 5.55 3.23
C LEU A 128 -24.97 5.62 4.68
N ALA A 129 -24.35 6.45 5.51
CA ALA A 129 -24.77 6.66 6.90
C ALA A 129 -26.06 7.48 7.04
N LYS A 130 -26.50 8.18 5.98
CA LYS A 130 -27.70 9.01 6.03
C LYS A 130 -28.97 8.13 6.05
N PRO A 131 -30.00 8.51 6.82
CA PRO A 131 -31.32 7.91 6.69
C PRO A 131 -31.93 8.28 5.33
N ARG A 132 -33.11 7.71 5.01
CA ARG A 132 -33.88 8.07 3.81
C ARG A 132 -34.01 9.59 3.68
N ARG A 133 -33.83 10.09 2.46
CA ARG A 133 -33.58 11.51 2.18
C ARG A 133 -34.76 12.13 1.44
N THR A 134 -34.79 13.46 1.39
CA THR A 134 -35.68 14.14 0.44
C THR A 134 -35.09 14.09 -0.97
N ILE A 135 -35.90 14.30 -2.01
CA ILE A 135 -35.41 14.35 -3.41
C ILE A 135 -34.22 15.30 -3.57
N ASN A 136 -34.29 16.49 -2.95
CA ASN A 136 -33.26 17.51 -3.11
C ASN A 136 -31.95 17.08 -2.44
N ASP A 137 -32.03 16.44 -1.28
CA ASP A 137 -30.86 15.92 -0.57
C ASP A 137 -30.24 14.74 -1.34
N ALA A 138 -31.07 13.83 -1.89
CA ALA A 138 -30.61 12.72 -2.71
C ALA A 138 -29.91 13.21 -4.00
N LYS A 139 -30.42 14.26 -4.65
CA LYS A 139 -29.77 14.91 -5.81
C LYS A 139 -28.42 15.52 -5.46
N LEU A 140 -28.34 16.23 -4.33
CA LEU A 140 -27.09 16.81 -3.86
C LEU A 140 -26.04 15.71 -3.61
N ASP A 141 -26.45 14.62 -2.95
CA ASP A 141 -25.57 13.49 -2.68
C ASP A 141 -25.15 12.79 -3.98
N PHE A 142 -26.06 12.65 -4.95
CA PHE A 142 -25.74 12.10 -6.28
C PHE A 142 -24.67 12.93 -7.00
N ASP A 143 -24.79 14.26 -6.97
CA ASP A 143 -23.82 15.17 -7.59
C ASP A 143 -22.44 15.05 -6.91
N VAL A 144 -22.40 14.97 -5.57
CA VAL A 144 -21.16 14.79 -4.81
C VAL A 144 -20.49 13.47 -5.17
N ILE A 145 -21.21 12.35 -5.08
CA ILE A 145 -20.69 11.01 -5.37
C ILE A 145 -20.24 10.90 -6.83
N SER A 146 -20.95 11.54 -7.77
CA SER A 146 -20.56 11.58 -9.19
C SER A 146 -19.21 12.27 -9.41
N VAL A 147 -18.96 13.36 -8.70
CA VAL A 147 -17.68 14.10 -8.77
C VAL A 147 -16.55 13.29 -8.13
N GLU A 148 -16.78 12.67 -6.98
CA GLU A 148 -15.76 11.85 -6.30
C GLU A 148 -15.44 10.58 -7.08
N ARG A 149 -16.44 9.93 -7.70
CA ARG A 149 -16.26 8.79 -8.61
C ARG A 149 -15.29 9.11 -9.76
N GLN A 150 -15.34 10.33 -10.30
CA GLN A 150 -14.40 10.72 -11.36
C GLN A 150 -12.94 10.74 -10.90
N LYS A 151 -12.67 10.85 -9.59
CA LYS A 151 -11.32 10.84 -9.03
C LYS A 151 -10.79 9.44 -8.73
N SER A 152 -11.56 8.37 -8.97
CA SER A 152 -11.16 7.00 -8.60
C SER A 152 -9.85 6.52 -9.25
N HIS A 153 -9.48 7.11 -10.40
CA HIS A 153 -8.25 6.79 -11.13
C HIS A 153 -6.96 7.36 -10.51
N ILE A 154 -7.05 8.14 -9.41
CA ILE A 154 -5.89 8.71 -8.74
C ILE A 154 -4.94 7.64 -8.19
N LEU A 155 -5.46 6.42 -7.95
CA LEU A 155 -4.70 5.28 -7.42
C LEU A 155 -4.01 4.44 -8.51
N ASP A 156 -4.43 4.53 -9.79
CA ASP A 156 -3.90 3.69 -10.89
C ASP A 156 -2.37 3.77 -11.02
N GLY A 157 -1.81 4.97 -10.82
CA GLY A 157 -0.37 5.19 -10.86
C GLY A 157 0.36 4.63 -9.64
N LYS A 158 -0.29 4.63 -8.47
CA LYS A 158 0.26 4.08 -7.24
C LYS A 158 0.26 2.55 -7.27
N VAL A 159 -0.83 1.92 -7.72
CA VAL A 159 -0.92 0.47 -7.89
C VAL A 159 0.18 -0.02 -8.84
N ARG A 160 0.33 0.61 -10.01
CA ARG A 160 1.43 0.28 -10.94
C ARG A 160 2.81 0.42 -10.31
N ARG A 161 3.04 1.48 -9.53
CA ARG A 161 4.33 1.67 -8.85
C ARG A 161 4.57 0.59 -7.79
N LEU A 162 3.54 0.17 -7.07
CA LEU A 162 3.63 -0.93 -6.10
C LEU A 162 3.93 -2.27 -6.79
N GLU A 163 3.33 -2.53 -7.95
CA GLU A 163 3.63 -3.72 -8.77
C GLU A 163 5.12 -3.73 -9.17
N GLU A 164 5.63 -2.65 -9.75
CA GLU A 164 7.06 -2.53 -10.11
C GLU A 164 7.99 -2.74 -8.91
N LEU A 165 7.66 -2.13 -7.77
CA LEU A 165 8.44 -2.26 -6.54
C LEU A 165 8.36 -3.69 -5.98
N SER A 166 7.22 -4.37 -6.12
CA SER A 166 7.07 -5.77 -5.71
C SER A 166 7.96 -6.71 -6.52
N GLU A 167 8.13 -6.47 -7.82
CA GLU A 167 9.06 -7.22 -8.67
C GLU A 167 10.53 -6.94 -8.28
N LEU A 168 10.86 -5.68 -7.98
CA LEU A 168 12.19 -5.32 -7.45
C LEU A 168 12.44 -5.89 -6.05
N LEU A 169 11.37 -6.30 -5.36
CA LEU A 169 11.37 -6.92 -4.03
C LEU A 169 11.12 -8.44 -4.09
N ASP A 170 11.16 -9.06 -5.29
CA ASP A 170 11.05 -10.51 -5.46
C ASP A 170 12.18 -11.23 -4.69
N PRO A 171 11.90 -12.29 -3.90
CA PRO A 171 10.66 -13.08 -3.86
C PRO A 171 9.70 -12.77 -2.71
N LEU A 172 9.71 -11.56 -2.13
CA LEU A 172 8.90 -11.25 -0.94
C LEU A 172 7.39 -11.40 -1.22
N ASN A 173 6.75 -12.38 -0.57
CA ASN A 173 5.32 -12.64 -0.77
C ASN A 173 4.44 -11.53 -0.18
N SER A 174 4.90 -10.90 0.90
CA SER A 174 4.17 -9.83 1.58
C SER A 174 3.92 -8.62 0.67
N THR A 175 4.89 -8.26 -0.18
CA THR A 175 4.73 -7.13 -1.11
C THR A 175 3.68 -7.44 -2.18
N TYR A 176 3.69 -8.65 -2.75
CA TYR A 176 2.67 -9.07 -3.71
C TYR A 176 1.28 -9.16 -3.08
N ALA A 177 1.19 -9.60 -1.82
CA ALA A 177 -0.08 -9.65 -1.09
C ALA A 177 -0.64 -8.23 -0.87
N ASP A 178 0.17 -7.30 -0.37
CA ASP A 178 -0.23 -5.90 -0.14
C ASP A 178 -0.73 -5.25 -1.45
N VAL A 179 -0.03 -5.43 -2.57
CA VAL A 179 -0.47 -4.92 -3.89
C VAL A 179 -1.84 -5.47 -4.26
N ARG A 180 -2.05 -6.78 -4.13
CA ARG A 180 -3.33 -7.42 -4.46
C ARG A 180 -4.47 -6.95 -3.57
N PHE A 181 -4.21 -6.67 -2.29
CA PHE A 181 -5.22 -6.12 -1.40
C PHE A 181 -5.60 -4.69 -1.80
N ILE A 182 -4.62 -3.83 -2.07
CA ILE A 182 -4.89 -2.45 -2.51
C ILE A 182 -5.65 -2.43 -3.83
N ASP A 183 -5.24 -3.24 -4.81
CA ASP A 183 -5.91 -3.34 -6.11
C ASP A 183 -7.39 -3.77 -5.95
N ALA A 184 -7.64 -4.81 -5.17
CA ALA A 184 -9.00 -5.25 -4.85
C ALA A 184 -9.82 -4.16 -4.13
N ASP A 185 -9.21 -3.43 -3.19
CA ASP A 185 -9.86 -2.34 -2.46
C ASP A 185 -10.20 -1.16 -3.38
N VAL A 186 -9.35 -0.85 -4.37
CA VAL A 186 -9.59 0.17 -5.39
C VAL A 186 -10.79 -0.22 -6.26
N GLU A 187 -10.79 -1.45 -6.78
CA GLU A 187 -11.88 -1.98 -7.60
C GLU A 187 -13.19 -2.00 -6.82
N GLN A 188 -13.16 -2.48 -5.57
CA GLN A 188 -14.33 -2.52 -4.70
C GLN A 188 -14.88 -1.11 -4.43
N THR A 189 -14.02 -0.15 -4.12
CA THR A 189 -14.43 1.24 -3.87
C THR A 189 -15.08 1.83 -5.11
N ALA A 190 -14.51 1.59 -6.30
CA ALA A 190 -15.09 2.02 -7.57
C ALA A 190 -16.48 1.39 -7.83
N GLN A 191 -16.66 0.11 -7.52
CA GLN A 191 -17.96 -0.55 -7.62
C GLN A 191 -18.97 0.04 -6.64
N GLN A 192 -18.58 0.32 -5.39
CA GLN A 192 -19.45 0.95 -4.39
C GLN A 192 -19.95 2.32 -4.84
N TYR A 193 -19.11 3.11 -5.49
CA TYR A 193 -19.55 4.36 -6.12
C TYR A 193 -20.67 4.12 -7.14
N ASP A 194 -20.49 3.15 -8.03
CA ASP A 194 -21.48 2.86 -9.08
C ASP A 194 -22.79 2.34 -8.46
N ASP A 195 -22.70 1.50 -7.44
CA ASP A 195 -23.87 0.98 -6.70
C ASP A 195 -24.65 2.11 -6.01
N VAL A 196 -23.95 2.99 -5.27
CA VAL A 196 -24.56 4.14 -4.58
C VAL A 196 -25.19 5.12 -5.55
N LEU A 197 -24.55 5.39 -6.70
CA LEU A 197 -25.13 6.24 -7.74
C LEU A 197 -26.43 5.64 -8.30
N ASN A 198 -26.46 4.33 -8.54
CA ASN A 198 -27.66 3.65 -9.01
C ASN A 198 -28.78 3.70 -7.96
N GLU A 199 -28.46 3.47 -6.68
CA GLU A 199 -29.42 3.57 -5.58
C GLU A 199 -30.01 4.98 -5.44
N LEU A 200 -29.16 6.01 -5.48
CA LEU A 200 -29.59 7.41 -5.42
C LEU A 200 -30.46 7.78 -6.62
N SER A 201 -30.11 7.32 -7.82
CA SER A 201 -30.94 7.54 -9.03
C SER A 201 -32.33 6.91 -8.86
N SER A 202 -32.38 5.68 -8.37
CA SER A 202 -33.66 5.00 -8.10
C SER A 202 -34.48 5.72 -7.04
N GLU A 203 -33.86 6.17 -5.94
CA GLU A 203 -34.53 6.93 -4.87
C GLU A 203 -35.13 8.24 -5.41
N ILE A 204 -34.38 8.96 -6.26
CA ILE A 204 -34.84 10.20 -6.89
C ILE A 204 -36.01 9.94 -7.84
N GLU A 205 -35.95 8.87 -8.64
CA GLU A 205 -37.01 8.50 -9.58
C GLU A 205 -38.30 8.08 -8.86
N ASP A 206 -38.19 7.23 -7.84
CA ASP A 206 -39.33 6.73 -7.06
C ASP A 206 -40.05 7.87 -6.33
N GLU A 207 -39.30 8.73 -5.65
CA GLU A 207 -39.88 9.85 -4.90
C GLU A 207 -40.45 10.92 -5.85
N SER A 208 -39.86 11.12 -7.03
CA SER A 208 -40.44 11.97 -8.10
C SER A 208 -41.77 11.44 -8.59
N LEU A 209 -41.89 10.12 -8.81
CA LEU A 209 -43.16 9.48 -9.18
C LEU A 209 -44.21 9.66 -8.09
N ILE A 210 -43.85 9.46 -6.83
CA ILE A 210 -44.76 9.68 -5.68
C ILE A 210 -45.23 11.13 -5.64
N HIS A 211 -44.33 12.11 -5.81
CA HIS A 211 -44.70 13.53 -5.83
C HIS A 211 -45.72 13.85 -6.93
N ASN A 212 -45.46 13.35 -8.15
CA ASN A 212 -46.37 13.51 -9.28
C ASN A 212 -47.76 12.88 -9.02
N PHE A 213 -47.81 11.71 -8.39
CA PHE A 213 -49.09 11.08 -8.00
C PHE A 213 -49.84 11.88 -6.95
N VAL A 214 -49.14 12.43 -5.95
CA VAL A 214 -49.74 13.28 -4.93
C VAL A 214 -50.31 14.55 -5.55
N ASP A 215 -49.57 15.21 -6.45
CA ASP A 215 -50.04 16.41 -7.16
C ASP A 215 -51.27 16.11 -8.03
N GLN A 216 -51.26 14.99 -8.75
CA GLN A 216 -52.41 14.55 -9.54
C GLN A 216 -53.62 14.27 -8.63
N PHE A 217 -53.43 13.54 -7.53
CA PHE A 217 -54.50 13.24 -6.58
C PHE A 217 -55.10 14.51 -5.96
N VAL A 218 -54.27 15.47 -5.57
CA VAL A 218 -54.72 16.77 -5.05
C VAL A 218 -55.52 17.54 -6.10
N SER A 219 -55.06 17.54 -7.36
CA SER A 219 -55.78 18.15 -8.48
C SER A 219 -57.16 17.51 -8.70
N GLU A 220 -57.23 16.18 -8.74
CA GLU A 220 -58.47 15.42 -8.89
C GLU A 220 -59.43 15.64 -7.71
N MET A 221 -58.91 15.64 -6.47
CA MET A 221 -59.70 15.96 -5.28
C MET A 221 -60.28 17.36 -5.33
N ASN A 222 -59.49 18.36 -5.71
CA ASN A 222 -59.96 19.73 -5.86
C ASN A 222 -61.06 19.83 -6.92
N ALA A 223 -60.91 19.14 -8.07
CA ALA A 223 -61.94 19.09 -9.11
C ALA A 223 -63.25 18.44 -8.64
N ILE A 224 -63.18 17.38 -7.82
CA ILE A 224 -64.36 16.76 -7.20
C ILE A 224 -65.03 17.73 -6.22
N CYS A 225 -64.25 18.37 -5.34
CA CYS A 225 -64.76 19.36 -4.40
C CYS A 225 -65.44 20.54 -5.11
N GLU A 226 -64.85 21.05 -6.19
CA GLU A 226 -65.46 22.09 -7.02
C GLU A 226 -66.76 21.64 -7.70
N SER A 227 -66.82 20.39 -8.14
CA SER A 227 -68.02 19.82 -8.77
C SER A 227 -69.17 19.68 -7.75
N LEU A 228 -68.87 19.16 -6.56
CA LEU A 228 -69.83 19.06 -5.45
C LEU A 228 -70.31 20.44 -4.97
N ALA A 229 -69.43 21.44 -4.94
CA ALA A 229 -69.79 22.82 -4.60
C ALA A 229 -70.72 23.46 -5.66
N LYS A 230 -70.61 23.06 -6.93
CA LYS A 230 -71.51 23.51 -8.01
C LYS A 230 -72.86 22.79 -8.00
N GLU A 231 -72.93 21.54 -7.55
CA GLU A 231 -74.18 20.78 -7.39
C GLU A 231 -75.07 21.31 -6.26
N ALA A 232 -74.53 22.06 -5.29
CA ALA A 232 -75.33 22.87 -4.36
C ALA A 232 -75.83 24.16 -5.03
N THR A 233 -76.50 24.04 -6.17
CA THR A 233 -77.14 25.16 -6.86
C THR A 233 -78.62 25.20 -6.49
N LYS A 234 -79.06 26.39 -6.07
CA LYS A 234 -80.42 26.90 -5.75
C LYS A 234 -81.65 26.01 -5.99
N GLU A 235 -81.67 25.23 -7.06
CA GLU A 235 -82.73 24.29 -7.44
C GLU A 235 -82.96 23.17 -6.42
N THR A 236 -81.94 22.70 -5.70
CA THR A 236 -82.10 21.71 -4.62
C THR A 236 -82.71 22.29 -3.34
N ILE A 237 -82.48 23.58 -3.07
CA ILE A 237 -83.06 24.29 -1.92
C ILE A 237 -84.51 24.70 -2.22
N GLU A 238 -84.79 25.18 -3.44
CA GLU A 238 -86.15 25.55 -3.87
C GLU A 238 -87.09 24.33 -3.98
N ASN A 239 -86.59 23.14 -4.29
CA ASN A 239 -87.38 21.91 -4.28
C ASN A 239 -87.70 21.38 -2.87
N ILE A 240 -86.93 21.74 -1.83
CA ILE A 240 -87.24 21.35 -0.44
C ILE A 240 -88.30 22.28 0.16
N GLU A 241 -88.32 23.56 -0.23
CA GLU A 241 -89.33 24.53 0.22
C GLU A 241 -90.73 24.31 -0.42
N GLN A 242 -90.82 23.59 -1.56
CA GLN A 242 -92.12 23.22 -2.16
C GLN A 242 -92.82 22.02 -1.49
N PHE A 243 -92.14 21.32 -0.56
CA PHE A 243 -92.68 20.15 0.15
C PHE A 243 -92.82 20.33 1.67
N GLN A 244 -92.68 21.56 2.19
CA GLN A 244 -93.05 21.95 3.56
C GLN A 244 -94.36 22.76 3.56
#